data_AF-A0A0A1UFC1-F1
#
_entry.id   AF-A0A0A1UFC1-F1
#
_cell.length_a   1.000
_cell.length_b   1.000
_cell.length_c   1.000
_cell.angle_alpha   90.00
_cell.angle_beta   90.00
_cell.angle_gamma   90.00
#
_symmetry.space_group_name_H-M   'P 1'
#
loop_
_entity.id
_entity.type
_entity.pdbx_description
1 polymer ?
#
loop_
_entity_poly.entity_id
_entity_poly.type
_entity_poly.pdbx_seq_one_letter_code
_entity_poly.pdbx_strand_id
1 'polypeptide(L)'
;MNFLVVLFFVETFAITFYDDFSKYEAESYLTSYYNSSSFDFMTKTVSSKVVYQLSGKSTSACYSTPKTIKYISVGSASALIQPVESFMPGTSYGVTGLTLLATTSQFWSLNLVVQPESNNYKHSAELGLMYNNSWPVQGKYVSKSYYYVKKDWSWAFNTKYNLTISIDKTMISGLIFSEAKELLFNATHIFNATESYFPGAPTFKANGVKTNYYQISASASEFSDKTYKVFPKYDAHFGCDYPQQQEATGFFRVSKNNVDKKWWFYDPNGYPYFMIGANAISPYDGYDYVLGKSPYN
;
A
#
# COMPACT_ATOMS: atom_id res chain seq x y z
N MET A 1 24.94 -9.60 29.42
CA MET A 1 25.61 -8.50 28.71
C MET A 1 24.87 -8.32 27.38
N ASN A 2 24.00 -7.32 27.26
CA ASN A 2 23.20 -7.09 26.05
C ASN A 2 24.01 -6.23 25.08
N PHE A 3 24.38 -6.79 23.93
CA PHE A 3 25.03 -6.03 22.88
C PHE A 3 23.95 -5.31 22.06
N LEU A 4 23.89 -3.98 22.20
CA LEU A 4 23.19 -3.11 21.28
C LEU A 4 24.06 -2.98 20.02
N VAL A 5 23.67 -3.63 18.92
CA VAL A 5 24.33 -3.46 17.63
C VAL A 5 23.70 -2.26 16.94
N VAL A 6 24.38 -1.11 17.00
CA VAL A 6 24.08 0.06 16.16
C VAL A 6 25.13 0.09 15.05
N LEU A 7 24.71 -0.21 13.83
CA LEU A 7 25.59 -0.18 12.66
C LEU A 7 25.69 1.24 12.09
N PHE A 8 26.90 1.78 12.05
CA PHE A 8 27.25 2.95 11.25
C PHE A 8 27.71 2.48 9.87
N PHE A 9 27.07 2.97 8.81
CA PHE A 9 27.45 2.66 7.42
C PHE A 9 28.62 3.57 6.98
N VAL A 10 29.66 2.95 6.40
CA VAL A 10 30.81 3.62 5.77
C VAL A 10 30.44 3.99 4.33
N GLU A 11 30.62 5.25 3.94
CA GLU A 11 30.34 5.74 2.59
C GLU A 11 31.42 5.25 1.60
N THR A 12 31.05 4.28 0.77
CA THR A 12 31.65 4.12 -0.56
C THR A 12 30.79 4.89 -1.56
N PHE A 13 31.39 5.46 -2.62
CA PHE A 13 30.69 6.15 -3.71
C PHE A 13 29.82 5.17 -4.52
N ALA A 14 28.74 4.70 -3.91
CA ALA A 14 27.68 3.95 -4.56
C ALA A 14 26.70 4.92 -5.21
N ILE A 15 26.01 4.48 -6.27
CA ILE A 15 24.85 5.21 -6.78
C ILE A 15 23.79 5.17 -5.67
N THR A 16 23.66 6.26 -4.94
CA THR A 16 22.66 6.40 -3.89
C THR A 16 21.37 6.94 -4.48
N PHE A 17 20.30 6.16 -4.41
CA PHE A 17 18.95 6.68 -4.55
C PHE A 17 18.55 7.36 -3.24
N TYR A 18 18.06 8.58 -3.33
CA TYR A 18 17.40 9.28 -2.24
C TYR A 18 16.11 9.88 -2.79
N ASP A 19 15.01 9.67 -2.09
CA ASP A 19 13.73 10.26 -2.42
C ASP A 19 13.06 10.86 -1.20
N ASP A 20 12.53 12.06 -1.39
CA ASP A 20 11.79 12.83 -0.42
C ASP A 20 10.37 12.98 -0.95
N PHE A 21 9.51 12.06 -0.53
CA PHE A 21 8.13 11.99 -1.01
C PHE A 21 7.28 13.17 -0.52
N SER A 22 7.80 14.02 0.39
CA SER A 22 7.10 15.25 0.77
C SER A 22 7.02 16.29 -0.34
N LYS A 23 7.84 16.15 -1.39
CA LYS A 23 7.90 17.04 -2.56
C LYS A 23 6.91 16.69 -3.66
N TYR A 24 6.23 15.54 -3.56
CA TYR A 24 5.27 15.09 -4.55
C TYR A 24 4.03 15.96 -4.43
N GLU A 25 3.48 16.42 -5.56
CA GLU A 25 2.24 17.19 -5.57
C GLU A 25 1.09 16.37 -4.99
N ALA A 26 0.13 17.06 -4.35
CA ALA A 26 -1.17 16.47 -4.07
C ALA A 26 -1.70 15.86 -5.38
N GLU A 27 -2.14 14.59 -5.37
CA GLU A 27 -2.57 13.83 -6.55
C GLU A 27 -1.47 13.24 -7.47
N SER A 28 -0.19 13.31 -7.09
CA SER A 28 0.87 12.54 -7.77
C SER A 28 0.49 11.05 -7.85
N TYR A 29 0.58 10.46 -9.05
CA TYR A 29 0.14 9.10 -9.37
C TYR A 29 0.61 8.06 -8.34
N LEU A 30 -0.25 7.77 -7.37
CA LEU A 30 -0.11 6.63 -6.49
C LEU A 30 -0.76 5.45 -7.20
N THR A 31 0.07 4.60 -7.78
CA THR A 31 -0.41 3.30 -8.24
C THR A 31 -0.72 2.46 -7.01
N SER A 32 -2.01 2.34 -6.67
CA SER A 32 -2.46 1.39 -5.66
C SER A 32 -2.26 -0.03 -6.20
N TYR A 33 -1.42 -0.84 -5.55
CA TYR A 33 -1.22 -2.26 -5.91
C TYR A 33 -2.35 -3.16 -5.42
N TYR A 34 -3.15 -2.70 -4.46
CA TYR A 34 -4.16 -3.53 -3.81
C TYR A 34 -5.35 -2.69 -3.38
N ASN A 35 -6.55 -3.04 -3.86
CA ASN A 35 -7.80 -2.45 -3.42
C ASN A 35 -8.81 -3.56 -3.11
N SER A 36 -9.19 -3.68 -1.83
CA SER A 36 -10.44 -4.31 -1.46
C SER A 36 -11.48 -3.20 -1.24
N SER A 37 -12.20 -2.85 -2.30
CA SER A 37 -13.49 -2.13 -2.35
C SER A 37 -13.72 -0.84 -1.53
N SER A 38 -12.77 -0.37 -0.72
CA SER A 38 -12.89 0.78 0.19
C SER A 38 -11.51 1.38 0.45
N PHE A 39 -11.06 2.25 -0.45
CA PHE A 39 -9.78 2.95 -0.39
C PHE A 39 -10.05 4.44 -0.35
N ASP A 40 -9.76 5.06 0.79
CA ASP A 40 -9.74 6.50 0.95
C ASP A 40 -8.28 6.91 1.15
N PHE A 41 -7.64 7.32 0.06
CA PHE A 41 -6.37 8.01 0.12
C PHE A 41 -6.57 9.47 -0.24
N MET A 42 -6.17 10.34 0.67
CA MET A 42 -6.26 11.78 0.46
C MET A 42 -4.93 12.43 0.81
N THR A 43 -4.46 13.29 -0.08
CA THR A 43 -3.45 14.30 0.25
C THR A 43 -4.16 15.48 0.89
N LYS A 44 -3.76 15.85 2.11
CA LYS A 44 -4.26 17.02 2.82
C LYS A 44 -3.08 17.89 3.21
N THR A 45 -3.26 19.21 3.18
CA THR A 45 -2.27 20.14 3.71
C THR A 45 -2.67 20.47 5.14
N VAL A 46 -1.81 20.15 6.12
CA VAL A 46 -2.00 20.52 7.53
C VAL A 46 -0.84 21.41 7.94
N SER A 47 -1.14 22.67 8.31
CA SER A 47 -0.12 23.65 8.72
C SER A 47 1.03 23.77 7.71
N SER A 48 0.69 23.89 6.43
CA SER A 48 1.65 24.01 5.31
C SER A 48 2.53 22.79 5.06
N LYS A 49 2.18 21.61 5.59
CA LYS A 49 2.85 20.33 5.31
C LYS A 49 1.91 19.39 4.57
N VAL A 50 2.42 18.72 3.55
CA VAL A 50 1.70 17.63 2.88
C VAL A 50 1.57 16.46 3.85
N VAL A 51 0.33 16.04 4.06
CA VAL A 51 -0.07 14.90 4.87
C VAL A 51 -0.76 13.91 3.97
N TYR A 52 -0.29 12.68 4.00
CA TYR A 52 -0.92 11.59 3.29
C TYR A 52 -1.81 10.85 4.27
N GLN A 53 -3.10 10.83 4.03
CA GLN A 53 -4.06 10.08 4.83
C GLN A 53 -4.43 8.82 4.09
N LEU A 54 -4.19 7.68 4.72
CA LEU A 54 -4.58 6.37 4.19
C LEU A 54 -5.60 5.75 5.13
N SER A 55 -6.72 5.32 4.56
CA SER A 55 -7.72 4.47 5.20
C SER A 55 -8.25 3.46 4.19
N GLY A 56 -8.50 2.26 4.66
CA GLY A 56 -9.18 1.22 3.90
C GLY A 56 -8.94 -0.15 4.49
N LYS A 57 -9.62 -1.16 3.96
CA LYS A 57 -9.32 -2.57 4.27
C LYS A 57 -8.18 -3.05 3.40
N SER A 58 -7.24 -3.78 4.01
CA SER A 58 -6.10 -4.43 3.36
C SER A 58 -5.28 -3.56 2.40
N THR A 59 -5.25 -2.25 2.60
CA THR A 59 -4.74 -1.32 1.59
C THR A 59 -3.22 -1.13 1.65
N SER A 60 -2.63 -0.95 0.48
CA SER A 60 -1.22 -0.64 0.28
C SER A 60 -1.08 0.45 -0.79
N ALA A 61 -0.42 1.56 -0.46
CA ALA A 61 -0.19 2.68 -1.37
C ALA A 61 1.30 2.97 -1.51
N CYS A 62 1.80 2.98 -2.75
CA CYS A 62 3.19 3.24 -3.07
C CYS A 62 3.28 4.45 -4.00
N TYR A 63 4.29 5.29 -3.81
CA TYR A 63 4.57 6.37 -4.76
C TYR A 63 5.18 5.79 -6.02
N SER A 64 4.66 6.26 -7.15
CA SER A 64 5.26 6.02 -8.45
C SER A 64 5.53 7.35 -9.12
N THR A 65 6.68 7.46 -9.79
CA THR A 65 6.72 8.34 -10.97
C THR A 65 5.81 7.71 -12.03
N PRO A 66 5.29 8.47 -13.01
CA PRO A 66 4.26 7.96 -13.91
C PRO A 66 4.55 6.60 -14.55
N LYS A 67 5.82 6.16 -14.70
CA LYS A 67 6.13 4.88 -15.37
C LYS A 67 7.02 3.93 -14.55
N THR A 68 7.51 4.32 -13.38
CA THR A 68 8.59 3.59 -12.71
C THR A 68 8.48 3.67 -11.19
N ILE A 69 8.66 2.53 -10.53
CA ILE A 69 8.81 2.43 -9.07
C ILE A 69 10.18 1.88 -8.73
N LYS A 70 10.79 2.48 -7.73
CA LYS A 70 12.08 2.10 -7.19
C LYS A 70 11.89 0.99 -6.16
N TYR A 71 12.50 -0.16 -6.42
CA TYR A 71 12.56 -1.28 -5.50
C TYR A 71 13.88 -1.23 -4.76
N ILE A 72 13.83 -1.14 -3.42
CA ILE A 72 15.03 -1.11 -2.57
C ILE A 72 15.53 -2.54 -2.39
N SER A 73 16.77 -2.78 -2.79
CA SER A 73 17.52 -4.02 -2.57
C SER A 73 18.38 -3.90 -1.31
N VAL A 74 19.08 -2.78 -1.16
CA VAL A 74 19.86 -2.44 0.04
C VAL A 74 19.59 -0.97 0.37
N GLY A 75 18.99 -0.72 1.53
CA GLY A 75 18.55 0.63 1.90
C GLY A 75 17.47 0.65 2.98
N SER A 76 16.76 1.77 3.06
CA SER A 76 15.72 2.01 4.05
C SER A 76 14.59 2.89 3.52
N ALA A 77 13.44 2.76 4.16
CA ALA A 77 12.32 3.69 4.03
C ALA A 77 11.88 4.13 5.42
N SER A 78 11.54 5.41 5.57
CA SER A 78 11.07 5.96 6.84
C SER A 78 9.91 6.91 6.67
N ALA A 79 9.09 7.03 7.72
CA ALA A 79 8.00 7.99 7.81
C ALA A 79 7.68 8.29 9.27
N LEU A 80 7.26 9.52 9.52
CA LEU A 80 6.55 9.88 10.74
C LEU A 80 5.06 9.54 10.53
N ILE A 81 4.50 8.64 11.33
CA ILE A 81 3.10 8.22 11.21
C ILE A 81 2.31 8.59 12.45
N GLN A 82 1.02 8.89 12.27
CA GLN A 82 0.07 9.17 13.34
C GLN A 82 -1.20 8.38 13.07
N PRO A 83 -1.41 7.23 13.75
CA PRO A 83 -2.68 6.53 13.74
C PRO A 83 -3.78 7.45 14.31
N VAL A 84 -4.92 7.56 13.63
CA VAL A 84 -6.00 8.49 14.01
C VAL A 84 -7.14 7.73 14.68
N GLU A 85 -7.65 6.69 14.02
CA GLU A 85 -8.77 5.89 14.48
C GLU A 85 -8.72 4.48 13.88
N SER A 86 -9.32 3.51 14.56
CA SER A 86 -9.60 2.17 14.02
C SER A 86 -11.07 2.04 13.69
N PHE A 87 -11.37 1.42 12.56
CA PHE A 87 -12.71 1.08 12.11
C PHE A 87 -12.82 -0.42 11.75
N MET A 88 -11.87 -1.22 12.24
CA MET A 88 -11.98 -2.68 12.13
C MET A 88 -13.11 -3.20 13.02
N PRO A 89 -13.86 -4.21 12.56
CA PRO A 89 -14.77 -4.94 13.43
C PRO A 89 -13.96 -5.60 14.58
N GLY A 90 -14.58 -5.74 15.76
CA GLY A 90 -13.92 -6.27 16.97
C GLY A 90 -13.29 -7.66 16.81
N THR A 91 -13.61 -8.40 15.76
CA THR A 91 -13.03 -9.72 15.47
C THR A 91 -11.72 -9.69 14.69
N SER A 92 -11.29 -8.52 14.19
CA SER A 92 -10.21 -8.41 13.22
C SER A 92 -9.07 -7.52 13.69
N TYR A 93 -7.87 -7.81 13.18
CA TYR A 93 -6.68 -6.99 13.45
C TYR A 93 -6.72 -5.70 12.63
N GLY A 94 -6.50 -4.56 13.30
CA GLY A 94 -6.19 -3.31 12.64
C GLY A 94 -4.68 -3.14 12.52
N VAL A 95 -4.17 -2.75 11.35
CA VAL A 95 -2.73 -2.46 11.20
C VAL A 95 -2.48 -1.17 10.43
N THR A 96 -1.39 -0.50 10.77
CA THR A 96 -0.86 0.61 9.99
C THR A 96 0.66 0.66 10.07
N GLY A 97 1.34 1.03 8.99
CA GLY A 97 2.80 1.08 9.01
C GLY A 97 3.47 1.28 7.65
N LEU A 98 4.69 0.78 7.55
CA LEU A 98 5.54 0.80 6.36
C LEU A 98 5.78 -0.62 5.85
N THR A 99 5.83 -0.77 4.53
CA THR A 99 6.05 -2.05 3.86
C THR A 99 7.11 -1.89 2.79
N LEU A 100 7.95 -2.92 2.62
CA LEU A 100 8.74 -3.15 1.40
C LEU A 100 7.99 -4.18 0.56
N LEU A 101 7.24 -3.69 -0.43
CA LEU A 101 6.29 -4.47 -1.22
C LEU A 101 6.96 -5.01 -2.49
N ALA A 102 7.18 -6.33 -2.57
CA ALA A 102 7.59 -6.96 -3.82
C ALA A 102 6.38 -7.28 -4.70
N THR A 103 5.41 -8.00 -4.11
CA THR A 103 4.10 -8.33 -4.65
C THR A 103 3.07 -8.39 -3.51
N THR A 104 1.79 -8.56 -3.83
CA THR A 104 0.72 -8.70 -2.82
C THR A 104 0.85 -9.97 -1.98
N SER A 105 1.56 -10.97 -2.46
CA SER A 105 1.83 -12.24 -1.77
C SER A 105 3.23 -12.31 -1.17
N GLN A 106 4.06 -11.27 -1.35
CA GLN A 106 5.47 -11.22 -0.92
C GLN A 106 5.82 -9.79 -0.47
N PHE A 107 5.85 -9.57 0.84
CA PHE A 107 6.25 -8.30 1.41
C PHE A 107 6.73 -8.43 2.86
N TRP A 108 7.56 -7.49 3.26
CA TRP A 108 7.88 -7.26 4.66
C TRP A 108 7.15 -6.02 5.16
N SER A 109 6.55 -6.09 6.35
CA SER A 109 5.78 -4.97 6.91
C SER A 109 6.17 -4.70 8.36
N LEU A 110 6.52 -3.46 8.65
CA LEU A 110 6.66 -2.90 10.00
C LEU A 110 5.35 -2.20 10.36
N ASN A 111 4.62 -2.74 11.33
CA ASN A 111 3.27 -2.29 11.67
C ASN A 111 3.14 -1.88 13.14
N LEU A 112 2.31 -0.86 13.36
CA LEU A 112 1.53 -0.67 14.58
C LEU A 112 0.24 -1.47 14.44
N VAL A 113 -0.09 -2.28 15.44
CA VAL A 113 -1.17 -3.27 15.42
C VAL A 113 -2.17 -2.98 16.52
N VAL A 114 -3.45 -2.93 16.17
CA VAL A 114 -4.61 -3.02 17.07
C VAL A 114 -5.08 -4.47 17.05
N GLN A 115 -5.02 -5.13 18.20
CA GLN A 115 -5.50 -6.51 18.34
C GLN A 115 -7.03 -6.57 18.37
N PRO A 116 -7.64 -7.73 18.08
CA PRO A 116 -9.09 -7.89 18.22
C PRO A 116 -9.57 -7.72 19.67
N GLU A 117 -10.89 -7.58 19.83
CA GLU A 117 -11.61 -7.47 21.10
C GLU A 117 -11.31 -8.63 22.05
N SER A 118 -11.15 -9.84 21.53
CA SER A 118 -10.76 -11.03 22.32
C SER A 118 -9.41 -10.85 23.04
N ASN A 119 -8.58 -9.92 22.57
CA ASN A 119 -7.33 -9.51 23.19
C ASN A 119 -7.41 -8.11 23.81
N ASN A 120 -8.61 -7.65 24.15
CA ASN A 120 -8.91 -6.35 24.76
C ASN A 120 -8.36 -5.16 23.97
N TYR A 121 -8.37 -5.24 22.63
CA TYR A 121 -7.88 -4.16 21.76
C TYR A 121 -6.44 -3.71 22.07
N LYS A 122 -5.60 -4.62 22.59
CA LYS A 122 -4.20 -4.29 22.92
C LYS A 122 -3.46 -3.75 21.70
N HIS A 123 -2.64 -2.74 21.95
CA HIS A 123 -1.80 -2.12 20.94
C HIS A 123 -0.37 -2.68 21.02
N SER A 124 0.11 -3.22 19.90
CA SER A 124 1.45 -3.80 19.77
C SER A 124 2.15 -3.32 18.50
N ALA A 125 3.43 -3.67 18.33
CA ALA A 125 4.18 -3.46 17.10
C ALA A 125 4.75 -4.79 16.59
N GLU A 126 4.93 -4.90 15.28
CA GLU A 126 5.49 -6.10 14.65
C GLU A 126 6.34 -5.74 13.43
N LEU A 127 7.30 -6.61 13.12
CA LEU A 127 7.91 -6.74 11.80
C LEU A 127 7.60 -8.15 11.30
N GLY A 128 6.85 -8.25 10.21
CA GLY A 128 6.35 -9.54 9.72
C GLY A 128 6.59 -9.74 8.22
N LEU A 129 6.66 -11.01 7.84
CA LEU A 129 6.79 -11.47 6.46
C LEU A 129 5.46 -12.05 5.95
N MET A 130 4.97 -11.51 4.84
CA MET A 130 4.01 -12.16 3.94
C MET A 130 4.81 -12.93 2.91
N TYR A 131 4.59 -14.23 2.81
CA TYR A 131 5.15 -15.03 1.72
C TYR A 131 4.14 -16.08 1.26
N ASN A 132 3.90 -16.13 -0.05
CA ASN A 132 2.94 -17.04 -0.67
C ASN A 132 1.54 -16.98 -0.01
N ASN A 133 1.02 -15.77 0.19
CA ASN A 133 -0.28 -15.47 0.81
C ASN A 133 -0.43 -15.98 2.26
N SER A 134 0.68 -16.33 2.91
CA SER A 134 0.69 -16.75 4.30
C SER A 134 1.32 -15.66 5.17
N TRP A 135 0.62 -15.32 6.25
CA TRP A 135 1.05 -14.32 7.22
C TRP A 135 0.77 -14.77 8.66
N PRO A 136 1.65 -14.44 9.62
CA PRO A 136 3.07 -14.08 9.44
C PRO A 136 3.91 -15.38 9.30
N VAL A 137 4.91 -15.41 8.42
CA VAL A 137 5.71 -16.63 8.17
C VAL A 137 7.22 -16.49 8.37
N GLN A 138 7.68 -15.38 8.94
CA GLN A 138 9.11 -15.13 9.14
C GLN A 138 9.83 -16.28 9.87
N GLY A 139 9.18 -16.97 10.82
CA GLY A 139 9.78 -18.09 11.55
C GLY A 139 10.29 -19.26 10.69
N LYS A 140 9.86 -19.35 9.41
CA LYS A 140 10.38 -20.33 8.44
C LYS A 140 11.59 -19.84 7.65
N TYR A 141 11.69 -18.52 7.46
CA TYR A 141 12.61 -17.87 6.52
C TYR A 141 13.71 -17.05 7.22
N VAL A 142 13.75 -17.05 8.55
CA VAL A 142 14.77 -16.30 9.31
C VAL A 142 15.58 -17.27 10.17
N SER A 143 16.89 -17.10 10.18
CA SER A 143 17.80 -17.91 10.99
C SER A 143 17.83 -17.43 12.43
N LYS A 144 17.65 -16.11 12.61
CA LYS A 144 17.71 -15.46 13.92
C LYS A 144 16.86 -14.21 13.94
N SER A 145 16.29 -13.91 15.09
CA SER A 145 15.56 -12.66 15.33
C SER A 145 16.03 -12.00 16.61
N TYR A 146 16.08 -10.67 16.59
CA TYR A 146 16.37 -9.83 17.75
C TYR A 146 15.21 -8.88 17.97
N TYR A 147 14.72 -8.79 19.20
CA TYR A 147 13.59 -7.94 19.54
C TYR A 147 13.92 -7.05 20.72
N TYR A 148 13.44 -5.82 20.65
CA TYR A 148 13.37 -4.90 21.77
C TYR A 148 12.01 -4.22 21.75
N VAL A 149 11.38 -4.15 22.90
CA VAL A 149 10.19 -3.33 23.14
C VAL A 149 10.47 -2.57 24.42
N LYS A 150 10.30 -1.25 24.40
CA LYS A 150 10.43 -0.44 25.62
C LYS A 150 9.45 -0.99 26.67
N LYS A 151 9.95 -1.15 27.91
CA LYS A 151 9.15 -1.66 29.02
C LYS A 151 7.89 -0.80 29.19
N ASP A 152 6.75 -1.46 29.35
CA ASP A 152 5.43 -0.85 29.55
C ASP A 152 4.98 0.08 28.42
N TRP A 153 5.62 0.02 27.26
CA TRP A 153 5.23 0.81 26.10
C TRP A 153 4.08 0.14 25.33
N SER A 154 3.10 0.96 24.99
CA SER A 154 2.05 0.65 24.04
C SER A 154 1.81 1.91 23.21
N TRP A 155 1.59 1.76 21.90
CA TRP A 155 1.30 2.91 21.06
C TRP A 155 -0.14 3.40 21.28
N ALA A 156 -0.42 4.65 20.94
CA ALA A 156 -1.73 5.28 21.13
C ALA A 156 -2.16 6.06 19.89
N PHE A 157 -3.48 6.18 19.69
CA PHE A 157 -4.04 7.06 18.66
C PHE A 157 -3.65 8.51 18.90
N ASN A 158 -3.62 9.28 17.81
CA ASN A 158 -3.23 10.67 17.75
C ASN A 158 -1.80 10.96 18.23
N THR A 159 -0.99 9.94 18.47
CA THR A 159 0.42 10.04 18.82
C THR A 159 1.29 9.75 17.60
N LYS A 160 2.37 10.51 17.43
CA LYS A 160 3.30 10.37 16.30
C LYS A 160 4.44 9.42 16.63
N TYR A 161 4.79 8.59 15.65
CA TYR A 161 5.86 7.60 15.72
C TYR A 161 6.72 7.66 14.47
N ASN A 162 8.03 7.66 14.63
CA ASN A 162 8.96 7.58 13.51
C ASN A 162 9.28 6.10 13.23
N LEU A 163 8.81 5.60 12.09
CA LEU A 163 9.04 4.23 11.64
C LEU A 163 10.14 4.22 10.59
N THR A 164 11.07 3.27 10.71
CA THR A 164 12.08 2.99 9.70
C THR A 164 12.12 1.49 9.44
N ILE A 165 11.97 1.10 8.18
CA ILE A 165 12.21 -0.27 7.71
C ILE A 165 13.47 -0.27 6.84
N SER A 166 14.43 -1.13 7.17
CA SER A 166 15.72 -1.23 6.49
C SER A 166 15.96 -2.66 6.04
N ILE A 167 16.48 -2.84 4.83
CA ILE A 167 16.79 -4.15 4.26
C ILE A 167 18.21 -4.14 3.68
N ASP A 168 18.90 -5.26 3.82
CA ASP A 168 20.08 -5.60 3.03
C ASP A 168 20.00 -7.07 2.59
N LYS A 169 21.08 -7.60 2.00
CA LYS A 169 21.12 -8.99 1.49
C LYS A 169 21.06 -10.07 2.57
N THR A 170 21.26 -9.70 3.83
CA THR A 170 21.45 -10.61 4.96
C THR A 170 20.38 -10.45 6.04
N MET A 171 19.73 -9.29 6.11
CA MET A 171 18.76 -8.98 7.14
C MET A 171 17.70 -7.98 6.72
N ILE A 172 16.65 -7.94 7.54
CA ILE A 172 15.70 -6.84 7.59
C ILE A 172 15.53 -6.35 9.02
N SER A 173 15.39 -5.05 9.20
CA SER A 173 15.17 -4.41 10.50
C SER A 173 14.03 -3.42 10.43
N GLY A 174 13.28 -3.32 11.52
CA GLY A 174 12.17 -2.41 11.71
C GLY A 174 12.32 -1.71 13.04
N LEU A 175 12.44 -0.39 13.00
CA LEU A 175 12.65 0.46 14.17
C LEU A 175 11.48 1.43 14.32
N ILE A 176 11.05 1.64 15.57
CA ILE A 176 10.04 2.63 15.93
C ILE A 176 10.62 3.52 17.00
N PHE A 177 10.62 4.82 16.75
CA PHE A 177 11.01 5.84 17.70
C PHE A 177 9.83 6.74 18.07
N SER A 178 9.89 7.33 19.26
CA SER A 178 9.04 8.47 19.61
C SER A 178 9.42 9.70 18.77
N GLU A 179 8.56 10.72 18.74
CA GLU A 179 8.91 12.02 18.12
C GLU A 179 10.15 12.66 18.78
N ALA A 180 10.40 12.36 20.05
CA ALA A 180 11.60 12.76 20.81
C ALA A 180 12.83 11.85 20.55
N LYS A 181 12.78 10.96 19.54
CA LYS A 181 13.86 10.05 19.14
C LYS A 181 14.24 8.99 20.18
N GLU A 182 13.34 8.65 21.10
CA GLU A 182 13.52 7.50 21.99
C GLU A 182 13.17 6.20 21.25
N LEU A 183 14.01 5.17 21.33
CA LEU A 183 13.70 3.86 20.74
C LEU A 183 12.56 3.20 21.53
N LEU A 184 11.49 2.84 20.83
CA LEU A 184 10.30 2.21 21.40
C LEU A 184 10.18 0.73 21.02
N PHE A 185 10.56 0.41 19.78
CA PHE A 185 10.54 -0.96 19.26
C PHE A 185 11.68 -1.17 18.27
N ASN A 186 12.27 -2.37 18.32
CA ASN A 186 13.17 -2.89 17.30
C ASN A 186 12.82 -4.36 17.06
N ALA A 187 12.68 -4.73 15.79
CA ALA A 187 12.76 -6.11 15.35
C ALA A 187 13.78 -6.21 14.22
N THR A 188 14.73 -7.13 14.34
CA THR A 188 15.69 -7.46 13.28
C THR A 188 15.64 -8.95 13.01
N HIS A 189 15.52 -9.32 11.75
CA HIS A 189 15.57 -10.71 11.30
C HIS A 189 16.78 -10.92 10.39
N ILE A 190 17.59 -11.93 10.71
CA ILE A 190 18.66 -12.42 9.84
C ILE A 190 18.08 -13.51 8.96
N PHE A 191 18.26 -13.42 7.65
CA PHE A 191 17.75 -14.40 6.71
C PHE A 191 18.44 -15.76 6.87
N ASN A 192 17.72 -16.85 6.63
CA ASN A 192 18.31 -18.20 6.57
C ASN A 192 18.50 -18.71 5.13
N ALA A 193 17.81 -18.09 4.16
CA ALA A 193 17.78 -18.50 2.76
C ALA A 193 17.53 -17.29 1.84
N THR A 194 17.80 -17.48 0.55
CA THR A 194 17.54 -16.50 -0.53
C THR A 194 16.07 -16.09 -0.61
N GLU A 195 15.14 -16.96 -0.24
CA GLU A 195 13.68 -16.75 -0.33
C GLU A 195 13.15 -15.64 0.60
N SER A 196 13.92 -15.33 1.63
CA SER A 196 13.62 -14.33 2.67
C SER A 196 13.97 -12.90 2.24
N TYR A 197 14.84 -12.80 1.22
CA TYR A 197 15.32 -11.56 0.65
C TYR A 197 14.66 -11.31 -0.71
N PHE A 198 13.96 -10.20 -0.81
CA PHE A 198 13.45 -9.70 -2.07
C PHE A 198 13.47 -8.17 -2.06
N PRO A 199 13.89 -7.52 -3.15
CA PRO A 199 13.75 -6.07 -3.28
C PRO A 199 12.28 -5.67 -3.20
N GLY A 200 11.98 -4.55 -2.55
CA GLY A 200 10.61 -4.12 -2.34
C GLY A 200 10.42 -2.62 -2.52
N ALA A 201 9.26 -2.22 -3.00
CA ALA A 201 8.87 -0.83 -3.11
C ALA A 201 8.45 -0.27 -1.73
N PRO A 202 8.99 0.88 -1.30
CA PRO A 202 8.52 1.60 -0.12
C PRO A 202 7.03 1.93 -0.23
N THR A 203 6.23 1.41 0.70
CA THR A 203 4.78 1.42 0.59
C THR A 203 4.15 1.72 1.95
N PHE A 204 3.10 2.52 1.97
CA PHE A 204 2.24 2.71 3.13
C PHE A 204 1.28 1.55 3.28
N LYS A 205 1.11 1.09 4.51
CA LYS A 205 0.15 0.02 4.85
C LYS A 205 -0.93 0.56 5.75
N ALA A 206 -2.18 0.28 5.41
CA ALA A 206 -3.31 0.42 6.31
C ALA A 206 -4.24 -0.79 6.17
N ASN A 207 -4.78 -1.25 7.29
CA ASN A 207 -5.87 -2.22 7.33
C ASN A 207 -6.79 -1.82 8.47
N GLY A 208 -7.85 -1.11 8.13
CA GLY A 208 -8.86 -0.62 9.07
C GLY A 208 -8.36 0.29 10.19
N VAL A 209 -7.18 0.88 10.00
CA VAL A 209 -6.65 1.97 10.81
C VAL A 209 -6.41 3.14 9.87
N LYS A 210 -7.05 4.27 10.16
CA LYS A 210 -6.83 5.52 9.44
C LYS A 210 -5.56 6.17 9.97
N THR A 211 -4.65 6.54 9.08
CA THR A 211 -3.33 7.02 9.47
C THR A 211 -2.90 8.20 8.63
N ASN A 212 -2.30 9.18 9.30
CA ASN A 212 -1.62 10.30 8.67
C ASN A 212 -0.11 9.99 8.58
N TYR A 213 0.49 10.20 7.41
CA TYR A 213 1.91 10.02 7.15
C TYR A 213 2.56 11.36 6.80
N TYR A 214 3.73 11.60 7.40
CA TYR A 214 4.52 12.82 7.28
C TYR A 214 5.99 12.47 7.07
N GLN A 215 6.77 13.42 6.52
CA GLN A 215 8.23 13.32 6.42
C GLN A 215 8.71 11.97 5.86
N ILE A 216 8.12 11.56 4.74
CA ILE A 216 8.38 10.25 4.17
C ILE A 216 9.65 10.33 3.32
N SER A 217 10.56 9.39 3.53
CA SER A 217 11.80 9.31 2.77
C SER A 217 12.19 7.87 2.47
N ALA A 218 12.94 7.68 1.40
CA ALA A 218 13.61 6.43 1.08
C ALA A 218 15.06 6.69 0.67
N SER A 219 15.96 5.78 1.04
CA SER A 219 17.35 5.80 0.62
C SER A 219 17.79 4.38 0.25
N ALA A 220 18.59 4.24 -0.80
CA ALA A 220 19.12 2.94 -1.21
C ALA A 220 20.50 3.07 -1.84
N SER A 221 21.41 2.18 -1.46
CA SER A 221 22.70 1.98 -2.13
C SER A 221 22.60 0.95 -3.26
N GLU A 222 21.60 0.06 -3.18
CA GLU A 222 21.22 -0.85 -4.27
C GLU A 222 19.71 -0.77 -4.49
N PHE A 223 19.28 -0.47 -5.71
CA PHE A 223 17.87 -0.40 -6.10
C PHE A 223 17.68 -0.85 -7.55
N SER A 224 16.44 -1.18 -7.90
CA SER A 224 16.05 -1.46 -9.28
C SER A 224 14.81 -0.67 -9.67
N ASP A 225 14.73 -0.36 -10.96
CA ASP A 225 13.54 0.22 -11.56
C ASP A 225 12.61 -0.90 -12.03
N LYS A 226 11.37 -0.85 -11.57
CA LYS A 226 10.30 -1.69 -12.11
C LYS A 226 9.33 -0.79 -12.86
N THR A 227 9.16 -1.08 -14.14
CA THR A 227 8.22 -0.36 -15.01
C THR A 227 6.85 -1.01 -14.93
N TYR A 228 5.80 -0.20 -14.89
CA TYR A 228 4.43 -0.69 -14.88
C TYR A 228 3.68 -0.12 -16.07
N LYS A 229 2.70 -0.90 -16.53
CA LYS A 229 1.75 -0.40 -17.51
C LYS A 229 0.88 0.64 -16.82
N VAL A 230 1.04 1.89 -17.23
CA VAL A 230 0.05 2.93 -16.96
C VAL A 230 -1.12 2.63 -17.86
N PHE A 231 -2.22 2.23 -17.27
CA PHE A 231 -3.46 2.25 -18.02
C PHE A 231 -3.88 3.71 -18.15
N PRO A 232 -4.20 4.19 -19.36
CA PRO A 232 -4.73 5.53 -19.51
C PRO A 232 -5.91 5.71 -18.56
N LYS A 233 -6.01 6.89 -17.94
CA LYS A 233 -7.20 7.26 -17.17
C LYS A 233 -8.40 7.00 -18.09
N TYR A 234 -9.41 6.31 -17.57
CA TYR A 234 -10.64 6.12 -18.33
C TYR A 234 -11.18 7.50 -18.69
N ASP A 235 -11.14 7.80 -19.98
CA ASP A 235 -11.59 9.06 -20.53
C ASP A 235 -12.72 8.73 -21.50
N ALA A 236 -13.95 8.93 -21.04
CA ALA A 236 -15.17 8.63 -21.77
C ALA A 236 -15.50 9.74 -22.79
N HIS A 237 -14.52 10.23 -23.53
CA HIS A 237 -14.76 11.07 -24.69
C HIS A 237 -15.00 10.17 -25.92
N PHE A 238 -16.13 9.45 -25.98
CA PHE A 238 -16.50 8.83 -27.26
C PHE A 238 -17.10 9.91 -28.18
N GLY A 239 -16.64 9.94 -29.43
CA GLY A 239 -16.98 10.95 -30.43
C GLY A 239 -18.39 10.85 -31.02
N CYS A 240 -19.40 10.58 -30.20
CA CYS A 240 -20.79 10.59 -30.60
C CYS A 240 -21.60 11.60 -29.76
N ASP A 241 -22.74 12.03 -30.30
CA ASP A 241 -23.68 12.93 -29.62
C ASP A 241 -24.29 12.24 -28.40
N TYR A 242 -23.56 12.23 -27.29
CA TYR A 242 -24.08 11.83 -26.01
C TYR A 242 -25.03 12.89 -25.46
N PRO A 243 -26.01 12.47 -24.65
CA PRO A 243 -26.75 13.44 -23.87
C PRO A 243 -25.85 14.07 -22.80
N GLN A 244 -26.32 15.13 -22.17
CA GLN A 244 -25.53 15.82 -21.14
C GLN A 244 -25.21 14.91 -19.95
N GLN A 245 -24.01 15.11 -19.38
CA GLN A 245 -23.58 14.53 -18.11
C GLN A 245 -24.65 14.76 -17.02
N GLN A 246 -24.91 13.75 -16.21
CA GLN A 246 -25.78 13.83 -15.04
C GLN A 246 -24.96 13.90 -13.75
N GLU A 247 -25.65 14.03 -12.60
CA GLU A 247 -24.99 14.00 -11.29
C GLU A 247 -24.13 12.76 -11.11
N ALA A 248 -22.90 12.98 -10.64
CA ALA A 248 -21.96 11.94 -10.27
C ALA A 248 -22.44 11.25 -8.98
N THR A 249 -22.71 9.95 -9.07
CA THR A 249 -23.21 9.18 -7.93
C THR A 249 -22.14 8.27 -7.32
N GLY A 250 -20.96 8.17 -7.93
CA GLY A 250 -19.92 7.23 -7.50
C GLY A 250 -20.19 5.76 -7.90
N PHE A 251 -21.31 5.49 -8.57
CA PHE A 251 -21.72 4.15 -9.02
C PHE A 251 -22.14 4.17 -10.48
N PHE A 252 -21.90 3.06 -11.18
CA PHE A 252 -22.53 2.82 -12.48
C PHE A 252 -24.05 2.71 -12.30
N ARG A 253 -24.80 3.38 -13.16
CA ARG A 253 -26.26 3.36 -13.08
C ARG A 253 -26.92 3.46 -14.44
N VAL A 254 -28.17 3.01 -14.49
CA VAL A 254 -29.05 3.23 -15.64
C VAL A 254 -30.03 4.33 -15.26
N SER A 255 -30.15 5.36 -16.09
CA SER A 255 -31.12 6.43 -15.88
C SER A 255 -31.71 6.91 -17.19
N LYS A 256 -32.95 7.37 -17.12
CA LYS A 256 -33.60 8.01 -18.25
C LYS A 256 -33.04 9.42 -18.38
N ASN A 257 -32.58 9.78 -19.57
CA ASN A 257 -32.11 11.12 -19.81
C ASN A 257 -33.28 12.10 -19.97
N ASN A 258 -33.15 13.27 -19.36
CA ASN A 258 -34.24 14.25 -19.32
C ASN A 258 -34.40 15.04 -20.62
N VAL A 259 -33.40 15.02 -21.51
CA VAL A 259 -33.41 15.72 -22.80
C VAL A 259 -34.00 14.83 -23.89
N ASP A 260 -33.34 13.71 -24.20
CA ASP A 260 -33.77 12.83 -25.30
C ASP A 260 -34.83 11.80 -24.91
N LYS A 261 -35.16 11.71 -23.61
CA LYS A 261 -36.11 10.76 -23.02
C LYS A 261 -35.75 9.29 -23.24
N LYS A 262 -34.50 8.95 -23.56
CA LYS A 262 -34.00 7.57 -23.72
C LYS A 262 -33.32 7.08 -22.45
N TRP A 263 -33.14 5.76 -22.34
CA TRP A 263 -32.39 5.15 -21.26
C TRP A 263 -30.91 5.08 -21.62
N TRP A 264 -30.07 5.50 -20.67
CA TRP A 264 -28.62 5.55 -20.81
C TRP A 264 -27.94 4.91 -19.60
N PHE A 265 -26.79 4.28 -19.84
CA PHE A 265 -25.87 3.92 -18.78
C PHE A 265 -25.01 5.14 -18.44
N TYR A 266 -24.76 5.37 -17.16
CA TYR A 266 -23.92 6.45 -16.64
C TYR A 266 -22.80 5.86 -15.80
N ASP A 267 -21.59 6.35 -16.00
CA ASP A 267 -20.42 5.99 -15.21
C ASP A 267 -20.50 6.64 -13.79
N PRO A 268 -19.59 6.30 -12.86
CA PRO A 268 -19.55 6.90 -11.52
C PRO A 268 -19.46 8.43 -11.51
N ASN A 269 -18.92 9.04 -12.58
CA ASN A 269 -18.78 10.48 -12.73
C ASN A 269 -20.00 11.12 -13.41
N GLY A 270 -21.02 10.33 -13.78
CA GLY A 270 -22.23 10.82 -14.43
C GLY A 270 -22.11 11.02 -15.93
N TYR A 271 -21.06 10.54 -16.58
CA TYR A 271 -20.96 10.56 -18.04
C TYR A 271 -21.78 9.42 -18.64
N PRO A 272 -22.64 9.69 -19.63
CA PRO A 272 -23.31 8.63 -20.35
C PRO A 272 -22.28 7.80 -21.14
N TYR A 273 -22.48 6.49 -21.17
CA TYR A 273 -21.64 5.58 -21.94
C TYR A 273 -22.49 4.47 -22.55
N PHE A 274 -21.95 3.78 -23.55
CA PHE A 274 -22.52 2.54 -24.05
C PHE A 274 -21.69 1.37 -23.50
N MET A 275 -22.37 0.40 -22.92
CA MET A 275 -21.74 -0.86 -22.58
C MET A 275 -21.76 -1.75 -23.82
N ILE A 276 -20.62 -1.83 -24.52
CA ILE A 276 -20.41 -2.87 -25.52
C ILE A 276 -19.92 -4.11 -24.77
N GLY A 277 -20.86 -4.98 -24.41
CA GLY A 277 -20.52 -6.28 -23.85
C GLY A 277 -20.03 -7.20 -24.96
N ALA A 278 -18.81 -7.71 -24.83
CA ALA A 278 -18.44 -8.93 -25.53
C ALA A 278 -19.03 -10.11 -24.74
N ASN A 279 -19.87 -10.92 -25.39
CA ASN A 279 -20.48 -12.12 -24.79
C ASN A 279 -19.41 -13.09 -24.24
N ALA A 280 -18.20 -13.04 -24.79
CA ALA A 280 -17.03 -13.76 -24.31
C ALA A 280 -15.75 -12.99 -24.65
N ILE A 281 -14.77 -13.00 -23.73
CA ILE A 281 -13.40 -12.51 -23.96
C ILE A 281 -12.47 -13.64 -24.48
N SER A 282 -13.05 -14.82 -24.67
CA SER A 282 -12.41 -16.05 -25.12
C SER A 282 -13.11 -16.52 -26.41
N PRO A 283 -12.36 -16.92 -27.46
CA PRO A 283 -12.95 -17.53 -28.65
C PRO A 283 -13.64 -18.87 -28.37
N TYR A 284 -13.56 -19.38 -27.13
CA TYR A 284 -14.17 -20.64 -26.70
C TYR A 284 -15.46 -20.45 -25.87
N ASP A 285 -15.83 -19.22 -25.47
CA ASP A 285 -16.94 -19.00 -24.52
C ASP A 285 -18.18 -18.34 -25.15
N GLY A 286 -18.20 -18.08 -26.46
CA GLY A 286 -19.31 -17.44 -27.16
C GLY A 286 -19.90 -18.31 -28.27
N TYR A 287 -21.24 -18.33 -28.39
CA TYR A 287 -21.92 -18.91 -29.55
C TYR A 287 -21.49 -18.14 -30.81
N ASP A 288 -20.82 -18.81 -31.74
CA ASP A 288 -20.36 -18.25 -33.00
C ASP A 288 -21.41 -18.48 -34.09
N TYR A 289 -22.03 -17.40 -34.57
CA TYR A 289 -23.06 -17.43 -35.60
C TYR A 289 -22.55 -17.90 -36.97
N VAL A 290 -21.24 -17.75 -37.24
CA VAL A 290 -20.59 -18.23 -38.47
C VAL A 290 -20.30 -19.73 -38.37
N LEU A 291 -19.96 -20.23 -37.19
CA LEU A 291 -19.65 -21.66 -36.97
C LEU A 291 -20.85 -22.51 -36.54
N GLY A 292 -21.98 -21.89 -36.18
CA GLY A 292 -23.27 -22.55 -35.94
C GLY A 292 -23.32 -23.46 -34.71
N LYS A 293 -22.37 -23.36 -33.77
CA LYS A 293 -22.32 -24.21 -32.57
C LYS A 293 -21.72 -23.51 -31.35
N SER A 294 -22.14 -23.96 -30.16
CA SER A 294 -21.50 -23.67 -28.87
C SER A 294 -20.69 -24.91 -28.45
N PRO A 295 -19.50 -24.78 -27.84
CA PRO A 295 -18.70 -25.94 -27.44
C PRO A 295 -19.30 -26.79 -26.32
N TYR A 296 -20.47 -26.42 -25.78
CA TYR A 296 -21.17 -27.14 -24.71
C TYR A 296 -22.55 -27.73 -25.12
N ASN A 297 -22.79 -28.01 -26.40
CA ASN A 297 -23.86 -28.91 -26.85
C ASN A 297 -23.38 -29.86 -27.94
#